data_AF-A0A1V5JPW9-F1
#
_entry.id   AF-A0A1V5JPW9-F1
#
_cell.length_a   1.000
_cell.length_b   1.000
_cell.length_c   1.000
_cell.angle_alpha   90.00
_cell.angle_beta   90.00
_cell.angle_gamma   90.00
#
_symmetry.space_group_name_H-M   'P 1'
#
loop_
_entity.id
_entity.type
_entity.pdbx_description
1 polymer ?
#
loop_
_entity_poly.entity_id
_entity_poly.type
_entity_poly.pdbx_seq_one_letter_code
_entity_poly.pdbx_strand_id
1 'polypeptide(L)'
;MNKEKRIITPRLVIIMLLTVVVMPMLPLLVSRQWNWVEAWIYAAICIPGFVLSRVLAARRNPGLLAERARFGGQDDAKSWDRKITFLLTLGSLTIHLVPGLDRLKGWSAGFSMPWAVTGFILVVAGYFLGSYAMVANSYFSGMVRIQNDRDHRVVSSGPYRLVSHPK
;
A
#
# COMPACT_ATOMS: atom_id res chain seq x y z
N MET A 1 -19.07 -19.06 24.12
CA MET A 1 -19.33 -17.64 23.79
C MET A 1 -18.02 -16.99 23.36
N ASN A 2 -17.66 -17.09 22.08
CA ASN A 2 -16.42 -16.49 21.58
C ASN A 2 -16.73 -15.05 21.18
N LYS A 3 -16.14 -14.08 21.89
CA LYS A 3 -16.22 -12.66 21.52
C LYS A 3 -15.55 -12.50 20.16
N GLU A 4 -16.33 -12.42 19.09
CA GLU A 4 -15.85 -11.84 17.84
C GLU A 4 -15.43 -10.40 18.13
N LYS A 5 -14.13 -10.20 18.41
CA LYS A 5 -13.54 -8.86 18.43
C LYS A 5 -13.82 -8.27 17.06
N ARG A 6 -14.67 -7.24 16.99
CA ARG A 6 -14.88 -6.45 15.77
C ARG A 6 -13.50 -6.05 15.24
N ILE A 7 -13.10 -6.66 14.13
CA ILE A 7 -11.81 -6.41 13.46
C ILE A 7 -11.76 -4.95 12.97
N ILE A 8 -12.93 -4.38 12.68
CA ILE A 8 -13.11 -3.01 12.24
C ILE A 8 -13.28 -2.10 13.47
N THR A 9 -12.21 -1.39 13.81
CA THR A 9 -12.22 -0.33 14.82
C THR A 9 -12.30 1.05 14.16
N PRO A 10 -12.86 2.09 14.80
CA PRO A 10 -12.88 3.45 14.25
C PRO A 10 -11.48 3.95 13.87
N ARG A 11 -10.49 3.62 14.69
CA ARG A 11 -9.07 3.90 14.40
C ARG A 11 -8.62 3.28 13.07
N LEU A 12 -8.95 2.01 12.82
CA LEU A 12 -8.59 1.35 11.56
C LEU A 12 -9.28 2.01 10.37
N VAL A 13 -10.55 2.37 10.50
CA VAL A 13 -11.30 3.08 9.45
C VAL A 13 -10.65 4.43 9.12
N ILE A 14 -10.27 5.20 10.14
CA ILE A 14 -9.57 6.48 9.96
C ILE A 14 -8.22 6.27 9.25
N ILE A 15 -7.42 5.30 9.69
CA ILE A 15 -6.13 5.00 9.06
C ILE A 15 -6.35 4.57 7.60
N MET A 16 -7.35 3.73 7.31
CA MET A 16 -7.66 3.34 5.94
C MET A 16 -8.10 4.54 5.10
N LEU A 17 -8.96 5.43 5.61
CA LEU A 17 -9.36 6.63 4.89
C LEU A 17 -8.15 7.53 4.59
N LEU A 18 -7.31 7.78 5.59
CA LEU A 18 -6.11 8.60 5.45
C LEU A 18 -5.13 8.01 4.43
N THR A 19 -4.83 6.72 4.52
CA THR A 19 -3.83 6.09 3.66
C THR A 19 -4.36 5.78 2.26
N VAL A 20 -5.63 5.39 2.12
CA VAL A 20 -6.19 4.98 0.83
C VAL A 20 -6.72 6.17 0.05
N VAL A 21 -7.32 7.16 0.71
CA VAL A 21 -7.94 8.31 0.03
C VAL A 21 -7.07 9.54 0.16
N VAL A 22 -6.77 9.98 1.39
CA VAL A 22 -6.12 11.28 1.59
C VAL A 22 -4.71 11.29 1.00
N MET A 23 -3.90 10.26 1.25
CA MET A 23 -2.52 10.17 0.73
C MET A 23 -2.44 10.27 -0.79
N PRO A 24 -3.15 9.45 -1.60
CA PRO A 24 -3.17 9.61 -3.06
C PRO A 24 -3.70 10.95 -3.56
N MET A 25 -4.54 11.62 -2.77
CA MET A 25 -5.07 12.95 -3.10
C MET A 25 -4.18 14.11 -2.64
N LEU A 26 -3.10 13.87 -1.89
CA LEU A 26 -2.21 14.94 -1.42
C LEU A 26 -1.67 15.85 -2.53
N PRO A 27 -1.31 15.37 -3.73
CA PRO A 27 -0.90 16.26 -4.82
C PRO A 27 -1.95 17.33 -5.15
N LEU A 28 -3.23 16.96 -5.19
CA LEU A 28 -4.36 17.87 -5.43
C LEU A 28 -4.64 18.76 -4.21
N LEU A 29 -4.68 18.17 -3.01
CA LEU A 29 -5.01 18.89 -1.77
C LEU A 29 -3.96 19.95 -1.42
N VAL A 30 -2.68 19.65 -1.62
CA VAL A 30 -1.56 20.55 -1.32
C VAL A 30 -1.44 21.63 -2.40
N SER A 31 -1.49 21.26 -3.68
CA SER A 31 -1.38 22.23 -4.78
C SER A 31 -2.61 23.12 -4.91
N ARG A 32 -3.78 22.65 -4.44
CA ARG A 32 -5.10 23.26 -4.62
C ARG A 32 -5.50 23.44 -6.09
N GLN A 33 -4.86 22.72 -7.01
CA GLN A 33 -5.09 22.79 -8.45
C GLN A 33 -5.97 21.63 -8.91
N TRP A 34 -7.28 21.83 -8.88
CA TRP A 34 -8.27 20.78 -9.20
C TRP A 34 -8.39 20.44 -10.69
N ASN A 35 -7.88 21.31 -11.56
CA ASN A 35 -7.79 21.09 -13.01
C ASN A 35 -6.60 20.23 -13.44
N TRP A 36 -5.81 19.71 -12.48
CA TRP A 36 -4.63 18.90 -12.77
C TRP A 36 -4.99 17.44 -13.04
N VAL A 37 -5.07 17.09 -14.33
CA VAL A 37 -5.54 15.78 -14.81
C VAL A 37 -4.63 14.63 -14.36
N GLU A 38 -3.31 14.80 -14.41
CA GLU A 38 -2.35 13.75 -14.05
C GLU A 38 -2.47 13.36 -12.58
N ALA A 39 -2.72 14.32 -11.68
CA ALA A 39 -2.92 14.02 -10.27
C ALA A 39 -4.25 13.27 -10.02
N TRP A 40 -5.29 13.55 -10.81
CA TRP A 40 -6.52 12.75 -10.79
C TRP A 40 -6.29 11.33 -11.30
N ILE A 41 -5.56 11.17 -12.41
CA ILE A 41 -5.19 9.83 -12.94
C ILE A 41 -4.40 9.06 -11.88
N TYR A 42 -3.42 9.70 -11.24
CA TYR A 42 -2.64 9.10 -10.15
C TYR A 42 -3.54 8.60 -9.02
N ALA A 43 -4.44 9.45 -8.51
CA ALA A 43 -5.38 9.06 -7.46
C ALA A 43 -6.32 7.94 -7.92
N ALA A 44 -6.82 8.02 -9.15
CA ALA A 44 -7.69 7.02 -9.77
C ALA A 44 -6.98 5.69 -10.08
N ILE A 45 -5.64 5.63 -10.10
CA ILE A 45 -4.90 4.36 -10.14
C ILE A 45 -4.69 3.83 -8.71
N CYS A 46 -4.19 4.68 -7.81
CA CYS A 46 -3.82 4.28 -6.46
C CYS A 46 -5.01 3.79 -5.62
N ILE A 47 -6.12 4.54 -5.61
CA ILE A 47 -7.29 4.24 -4.78
C ILE A 47 -7.91 2.87 -5.17
N PRO A 48 -8.39 2.66 -6.42
CA PRO A 48 -8.95 1.37 -6.79
C PRO A 48 -7.88 0.28 -6.88
N GLY A 49 -6.63 0.59 -7.24
CA GLY A 49 -5.54 -0.39 -7.23
C GLY A 49 -5.34 -1.01 -5.84
N PHE A 50 -5.36 -0.17 -4.79
CA PHE A 50 -5.32 -0.65 -3.41
C PHE A 50 -6.57 -1.49 -3.07
N VAL A 51 -7.76 -0.98 -3.35
CA VAL A 51 -9.03 -1.66 -3.02
C VAL A 51 -9.11 -3.02 -3.71
N LEU A 52 -8.89 -3.08 -5.03
CA LEU A 52 -8.91 -4.29 -5.83
C LEU A 52 -7.89 -5.31 -5.31
N SER A 53 -6.67 -4.86 -5.00
CA SER A 53 -5.64 -5.74 -4.43
C SER A 53 -6.10 -6.40 -3.13
N ARG A 54 -6.71 -5.62 -2.23
CA ARG A 54 -7.23 -6.14 -0.95
C ARG A 54 -8.42 -7.07 -1.15
N VAL A 55 -9.35 -6.74 -2.05
CA VAL A 55 -10.51 -7.58 -2.37
C VAL A 55 -10.06 -8.92 -2.95
N LEU A 56 -9.15 -8.92 -3.92
CA LEU A 56 -8.63 -10.14 -4.54
C LEU A 56 -7.92 -11.03 -3.51
N ALA A 57 -7.08 -10.43 -2.66
CA ALA A 57 -6.38 -11.19 -1.63
C ALA A 57 -7.32 -11.72 -0.54
N ALA A 58 -8.36 -10.97 -0.16
CA ALA A 58 -9.37 -11.45 0.79
C ALA A 58 -10.17 -12.63 0.24
N ARG A 59 -10.51 -12.59 -1.06
CA ARG A 59 -11.21 -13.69 -1.73
C ARG A 59 -10.35 -14.96 -1.80
N ARG A 60 -9.05 -14.82 -2.05
CA ARG A 60 -8.15 -15.96 -2.17
C ARG A 60 -7.70 -16.52 -0.82
N ASN A 61 -7.46 -15.64 0.15
CA ASN A 61 -6.88 -15.96 1.45
C ASN A 61 -7.73 -15.34 2.58
N PRO A 62 -8.86 -15.97 2.95
CA PRO A 62 -9.68 -15.51 4.06
C PRO A 62 -8.85 -15.51 5.36
N GLY A 63 -8.76 -14.34 6.01
CA GLY A 63 -7.91 -14.13 7.20
C GLY A 63 -6.63 -13.33 6.95
N LEU A 64 -6.17 -13.19 5.70
CA LEU A 64 -4.98 -12.39 5.40
C LEU A 64 -5.18 -10.91 5.76
N LEU A 65 -6.36 -10.34 5.45
CA LEU A 65 -6.65 -8.96 5.82
C LEU A 65 -6.78 -8.76 7.33
N ALA A 66 -7.27 -9.76 8.06
CA ALA A 66 -7.34 -9.71 9.52
C ALA A 66 -5.93 -9.67 10.13
N GLU A 67 -5.02 -10.48 9.58
CA GLU A 67 -3.60 -10.43 9.98
C GLU A 67 -2.98 -9.07 9.70
N ARG A 68 -3.23 -8.50 8.51
CA ARG A 68 -2.73 -7.17 8.15
C ARG A 68 -3.39 -6.04 8.96
N ALA A 69 -4.62 -6.21 9.42
CA ALA A 69 -5.28 -5.23 10.29
C ALA A 69 -4.68 -5.18 11.71
N ARG A 70 -4.00 -6.26 12.14
CA ARG A 70 -3.24 -6.31 13.40
C ARG A 70 -1.85 -5.67 13.31
N PHE A 71 -1.57 -4.91 12.24
CA PHE A 71 -0.31 -4.24 12.02
C PHE A 71 0.21 -3.51 13.28
N GLY A 72 1.45 -3.83 13.70
CA GLY A 72 2.10 -3.24 14.87
C GLY A 72 1.70 -3.84 16.24
N GLY A 73 0.66 -4.67 16.30
CA GLY A 73 0.19 -5.39 17.50
C GLY A 73 0.45 -6.90 17.45
N GLN A 74 1.48 -7.31 16.71
CA GLN A 74 1.92 -8.69 16.59
C GLN A 74 3.07 -8.89 17.58
N ASP A 75 2.87 -9.76 18.56
CA ASP A 75 3.80 -9.95 19.70
C ASP A 75 5.12 -10.61 19.27
N ASP A 76 5.11 -11.29 18.13
CA ASP A 76 6.24 -11.99 17.52
C ASP A 76 6.98 -11.17 16.44
N ALA A 77 6.54 -9.94 16.18
CA ALA A 77 7.20 -9.05 15.23
C ALA A 77 8.54 -8.54 15.77
N LYS A 78 9.55 -8.44 14.89
CA LYS A 78 10.88 -7.94 15.27
C LYS A 78 10.81 -6.46 15.65
N SER A 79 11.46 -6.09 16.76
CA SER A 79 11.39 -4.72 17.32
C SER A 79 12.01 -3.65 16.40
N TRP A 80 13.06 -4.00 15.64
CA TRP A 80 13.69 -3.09 14.68
C TRP A 80 12.77 -2.75 13.50
N ASP A 81 11.89 -3.68 13.11
CA ASP A 81 11.01 -3.53 11.96
C ASP A 81 9.97 -2.43 12.18
N ARG A 82 9.59 -2.18 13.44
CA ARG A 82 8.73 -1.05 13.79
C ARG A 82 9.37 0.30 13.45
N LYS A 83 10.67 0.46 13.74
CA LYS A 83 11.41 1.70 13.42
C LYS A 83 11.57 1.86 11.92
N ILE A 84 11.95 0.78 11.21
CA ILE A 84 12.11 0.82 9.76
C ILE A 84 10.78 1.12 9.08
N THR A 85 9.70 0.44 9.48
CA THR A 85 8.39 0.71 8.89
C THR A 85 7.92 2.14 9.15
N PHE A 86 8.19 2.71 10.33
CA PHE A 86 7.90 4.12 10.59
C PHE A 86 8.67 5.04 9.63
N LEU A 87 9.98 4.84 9.45
CA LEU A 87 10.79 5.62 8.53
C LEU A 87 10.33 5.46 7.08
N LEU A 88 10.02 4.25 6.64
CA LEU A 88 9.48 3.97 5.31
C LEU A 88 8.09 4.60 5.12
N THR A 89 7.25 4.64 6.16
CA THR A 89 5.95 5.31 6.10
C THR A 89 6.12 6.82 5.93
N LEU A 90 7.05 7.44 6.67
CA LEU A 90 7.38 8.85 6.48
C LEU A 90 7.95 9.12 5.08
N GLY A 91 8.86 8.27 4.59
CA GLY A 91 9.38 8.36 3.23
C GLY A 91 8.28 8.20 2.18
N SER A 92 7.31 7.31 2.40
CA SER A 92 6.19 7.15 1.46
C SER A 92 5.28 8.38 1.41
N LEU A 93 5.16 9.12 2.52
CA LEU A 93 4.39 10.35 2.57
C LEU A 93 5.03 11.43 1.69
N THR A 94 6.36 11.50 1.60
CA THR A 94 7.03 12.50 0.75
C THR A 94 6.74 12.28 -0.73
N ILE A 95 6.62 11.02 -1.18
CA ILE A 95 6.25 10.66 -2.57
C ILE A 95 4.91 11.32 -2.97
N HIS A 96 3.98 11.47 -2.04
CA HIS A 96 2.66 12.04 -2.28
C HIS A 96 2.62 13.57 -2.05
N LEU A 97 3.40 14.07 -1.09
CA LEU A 97 3.43 15.50 -0.75
C LEU A 97 4.26 16.32 -1.74
N VAL A 98 5.43 15.82 -2.13
CA VAL A 98 6.41 16.58 -2.92
C VAL A 98 5.84 17.03 -4.26
N PRO A 99 5.12 16.22 -5.06
CA PRO A 99 4.53 16.70 -6.31
C PRO A 99 3.52 17.83 -6.12
N GLY A 100 2.74 17.79 -5.04
CA GLY A 100 1.79 18.87 -4.71
C GLY A 100 2.49 20.17 -4.31
N LEU A 101 3.55 20.07 -3.50
CA LEU A 101 4.41 21.21 -3.15
C LEU A 101 5.17 21.73 -4.37
N ASP A 102 5.62 20.82 -5.24
CA ASP A 102 6.24 21.10 -6.54
C ASP A 102 5.37 22.01 -7.38
N ARG A 103 4.16 21.53 -7.62
CA ARG A 103 3.15 22.25 -8.39
C ARG A 103 2.72 23.57 -7.74
N LEU A 104 2.72 23.66 -6.41
CA LEU A 104 2.38 24.88 -5.67
C LEU A 104 3.45 25.97 -5.77
N LYS A 105 4.74 25.60 -5.68
CA LYS A 105 5.85 26.58 -5.65
C LYS A 105 6.55 26.78 -7.00
N GLY A 106 6.37 25.89 -7.97
CA GLY A 106 6.92 26.03 -9.33
C GLY A 106 8.44 25.87 -9.47
N TRP A 107 9.09 25.25 -8.48
CA TRP A 107 10.51 24.88 -8.44
C TRP A 107 10.97 23.84 -9.48
N SER A 108 10.07 23.12 -10.16
CA SER A 108 10.43 22.27 -11.31
C SER A 108 9.82 22.77 -12.63
N ALA A 109 10.47 22.42 -13.74
CA ALA A 109 9.98 22.69 -15.09
C ALA A 109 8.87 21.71 -15.55
N GLY A 110 8.51 20.72 -14.72
CA GLY A 110 7.64 19.61 -15.10
C GLY A 110 8.31 18.56 -15.98
N PHE A 111 7.57 17.49 -16.28
CA PHE A 111 8.01 16.40 -17.14
C PHE A 111 7.27 16.42 -18.48
N SER A 112 7.94 16.01 -19.55
CA SER A 112 7.27 15.82 -20.85
C SER A 112 6.29 14.64 -20.80
N MET A 113 5.32 14.64 -21.71
CA MET A 113 4.26 13.62 -21.77
C MET A 113 4.78 12.16 -21.75
N PRO A 114 5.84 11.78 -22.50
CA PRO A 114 6.35 10.41 -22.47
C PRO A 114 6.82 9.95 -21.08
N TRP A 115 7.42 10.85 -20.30
CA TRP A 115 7.87 10.55 -18.94
C TRP A 115 6.71 10.38 -17.97
N ALA A 116 5.67 11.22 -18.11
CA ALA A 116 4.44 11.07 -17.34
C ALA A 116 3.76 9.71 -17.61
N VAL A 117 3.61 9.33 -18.89
CA VAL A 117 3.04 8.03 -19.28
C VAL A 117 3.86 6.87 -18.73
N THR A 118 5.19 6.94 -18.86
CA THR A 118 6.09 5.92 -18.33
C THR A 118 5.94 5.77 -16.81
N GLY A 119 5.85 6.90 -16.09
CA GLY A 119 5.59 6.91 -14.66
C GLY A 119 4.28 6.19 -14.30
N PHE A 120 3.19 6.45 -15.02
CA PHE A 120 1.92 5.76 -14.78
C PHE A 120 1.99 4.27 -15.06
N ILE A 121 2.65 3.86 -16.14
CA ILE A 121 2.86 2.43 -16.46
C ILE A 121 3.62 1.75 -15.31
N LEU A 122 4.67 2.39 -14.80
CA LEU A 122 5.45 1.86 -13.67
C LEU A 122 4.62 1.76 -12.39
N VAL A 123 3.78 2.75 -12.09
CA VAL A 123 2.86 2.70 -10.94
C VAL A 123 1.88 1.53 -11.07
N VAL A 124 1.24 1.37 -12.24
CA VAL A 124 0.31 0.26 -12.50
C VAL A 124 1.01 -1.09 -12.40
N ALA A 125 2.20 -1.23 -12.99
CA ALA A 125 3.00 -2.44 -12.92
C ALA A 125 3.39 -2.79 -11.48
N GLY A 126 3.79 -1.79 -10.68
CA GLY A 126 4.09 -1.97 -9.26
C GLY A 126 2.87 -2.44 -8.45
N TYR A 127 1.69 -1.84 -8.68
CA TYR A 127 0.44 -2.30 -8.07
C TYR A 127 0.09 -3.73 -8.47
N PHE A 128 0.23 -4.06 -9.76
CA PHE A 128 -0.03 -5.40 -10.27
C PHE A 128 0.88 -6.43 -9.61
N LEU A 129 2.19 -6.20 -9.62
CA LEU A 129 3.18 -7.12 -9.06
C LEU A 129 3.00 -7.28 -7.54
N GLY A 130 2.82 -6.18 -6.82
CA GLY A 130 2.57 -6.22 -5.37
C GLY A 130 1.25 -6.90 -5.01
N SER A 131 0.21 -6.71 -5.83
CA SER A 131 -1.06 -7.42 -5.67
C SER A 131 -0.91 -8.91 -5.95
N TYR A 132 -0.22 -9.28 -7.02
CA TYR A 132 0.04 -10.67 -7.37
C TYR A 132 0.82 -11.39 -6.27
N ALA A 133 1.87 -10.75 -5.73
CA ALA A 133 2.65 -11.27 -4.61
C ALA A 133 1.80 -11.44 -3.34
N MET A 134 0.86 -10.52 -3.06
CA MET A 134 -0.04 -10.63 -1.92
C MET A 134 -1.10 -11.71 -2.09
N VAL A 135 -1.65 -11.86 -3.30
CA VAL A 135 -2.67 -12.90 -3.60
C VAL A 135 -2.05 -14.30 -3.56
N ALA A 136 -0.81 -14.46 -4.04
CA ALA A 136 -0.10 -15.73 -4.04
C ALA A 136 0.36 -16.17 -2.65
N ASN A 137 0.49 -15.24 -1.69
CA ASN A 137 1.05 -15.51 -0.37
C ASN A 137 0.00 -15.33 0.75
N SER A 138 -0.50 -16.43 1.30
CA SER A 138 -1.44 -16.44 2.43
C SER A 138 -0.83 -15.91 3.74
N TYR A 139 0.50 -15.84 3.82
CA TYR A 139 1.29 -15.37 4.96
C TYR A 139 1.87 -13.97 4.72
N PHE A 140 1.27 -13.19 3.82
CA PHE A 140 1.71 -11.83 3.45
C PHE A 140 1.52 -10.80 4.59
N SER A 141 2.39 -10.85 5.59
CA SER A 141 2.38 -9.99 6.78
C SER A 141 2.77 -8.54 6.45
N GLY A 142 2.34 -7.61 7.31
CA GLY A 142 2.86 -6.24 7.31
C GLY A 142 4.18 -6.08 8.05
N MET A 143 4.55 -7.03 8.92
CA MET A 143 5.78 -7.02 9.70
C MET A 143 6.59 -8.30 9.47
N VAL A 144 7.89 -8.25 9.71
CA VAL A 144 8.81 -9.39 9.68
C VAL A 144 8.52 -10.32 10.88
N ARG A 145 7.86 -11.45 10.61
CA ARG A 145 7.58 -12.52 11.57
C ARG A 145 7.42 -13.89 10.90
N ILE A 146 7.54 -14.95 11.69
CA ILE A 146 7.16 -16.32 11.30
C ILE A 146 5.83 -16.65 11.97
N GLN A 147 4.78 -16.87 11.18
CA GLN A 147 3.41 -17.07 11.67
C GLN A 147 3.16 -18.52 12.13
N ASN A 148 3.82 -18.95 13.21
CA ASN A 148 3.69 -20.31 13.75
C ASN A 148 2.23 -20.66 14.14
N ASP A 149 1.45 -19.65 14.51
CA ASP A 149 0.01 -19.71 14.80
C ASP A 149 -0.87 -20.05 13.59
N ARG A 150 -0.33 -19.98 12.38
CA ARG A 150 -1.05 -20.21 11.11
C ARG A 150 -0.44 -21.32 10.26
N ASP A 151 0.40 -22.19 10.84
CA ASP A 151 1.14 -23.24 10.13
C ASP A 151 1.91 -22.68 8.91
N HIS A 152 2.73 -21.64 9.15
CA HIS A 152 3.45 -20.95 8.09
C HIS A 152 4.33 -21.90 7.26
N ARG A 153 4.09 -21.91 5.95
CA ARG A 153 4.90 -22.65 4.96
C ARG A 153 5.52 -21.73 3.94
N VAL A 154 6.64 -22.15 3.37
CA VAL A 154 7.31 -21.44 2.28
C VAL A 154 6.39 -21.38 1.05
N VAL A 155 6.22 -20.18 0.51
CA VAL A 155 5.42 -19.94 -0.71
C VAL A 155 6.35 -19.94 -1.91
N SER A 156 6.18 -20.92 -2.79
CA SER A 156 6.95 -21.06 -4.04
C SER A 156 6.06 -20.94 -5.28
N SER A 157 4.86 -20.35 -5.16
CA SER A 157 3.91 -20.16 -6.25
C SER A 157 3.84 -18.70 -6.70
N GLY A 158 3.21 -18.46 -7.84
CA GLY A 158 3.06 -17.11 -8.38
C GLY A 158 4.40 -16.44 -8.69
N PRO A 159 4.60 -15.15 -8.33
CA PRO A 159 5.84 -14.43 -8.63
C PRO A 159 7.04 -14.94 -7.81
N TYR A 160 6.79 -15.64 -6.70
CA TYR A 160 7.86 -16.22 -5.86
C TYR A 160 8.62 -17.37 -6.55
N ARG A 161 8.13 -17.85 -7.70
CA ARG A 161 8.88 -18.80 -8.56
C ARG A 161 10.09 -18.15 -9.24
N LEU A 162 10.04 -16.83 -9.42
CA LEU A 162 11.05 -16.09 -10.18
C LEU A 162 12.01 -15.34 -9.24
N VAL A 163 11.50 -14.79 -8.14
CA VAL A 163 12.28 -14.00 -7.18
C VAL A 163 11.73 -14.16 -5.76
N SER A 164 12.61 -14.25 -4.76
CA SER A 164 12.21 -14.47 -3.36
C SER A 164 11.46 -13.28 -2.74
N HIS A 165 11.70 -12.07 -3.26
CA HIS A 165 11.08 -10.82 -2.80
C HIS A 165 10.49 -10.03 -3.99
N PRO A 166 9.33 -10.46 -4.51
CA PRO A 166 8.74 -9.86 -5.70
C PRO A 166 8.05 -8.51 -5.47
N LYS A 167 7.83 -8.11 -4.22
CA LYS A 167 7.13 -6.86 -3.87
C LYS A 167 8.12 -5.80 -3.41
#